data_AF-A0A1F5DZC3-F1
#
_entry.id   AF-A0A1F5DZC3-F1
#
_cell.length_a   1.000
_cell.length_b   1.000
_cell.length_c   1.000
_cell.angle_alpha   90.00
_cell.angle_beta   90.00
_cell.angle_gamma   90.00
#
_symmetry.space_group_name_H-M   'P 1'
#
loop_
_entity.id
_entity.type
_entity.pdbx_description
1 polymer ?
#
loop_
_entity_poly.entity_id
_entity_poly.type
_entity_poly.pdbx_seq_one_letter_code
_entity_poly.pdbx_strand_id
1 'polypeptide(L)'
;MADFFADLLGKNEQIMLAKRYTIAVLLSKRKNYQQIVTAINVSPSTINSVANWLKNLKPATKKILDRHLKDEAWGQFFDKIEAILDAPPPIFAYPNQKSALGKAKFKASMARSTRSVLR
;
A
#
# COMPACT_ATOMS: atom_id res chain seq x y z
N MET A 1 20.56 2.01 -13.65
CA MET A 1 20.02 1.26 -12.49
C MET A 1 18.73 0.52 -12.85
N ALA A 2 17.79 1.13 -13.57
CA ALA A 2 16.60 0.42 -14.05
C ALA A 2 16.97 -0.74 -15.00
N ASP A 3 17.95 -0.54 -15.89
CA ASP A 3 18.37 -1.55 -16.88
C ASP A 3 18.98 -2.79 -16.22
N PHE A 4 19.72 -2.62 -15.12
CA PHE A 4 20.27 -3.73 -14.34
C PHE A 4 19.17 -4.67 -13.82
N PHE A 5 18.08 -4.12 -13.28
CA PHE A 5 16.96 -4.94 -12.83
C PHE A 5 16.14 -5.49 -14.00
N ALA A 6 16.13 -4.81 -15.15
CA ALA A 6 15.48 -5.28 -16.35
C ALA A 6 16.18 -6.52 -16.95
N ASP A 7 17.50 -6.55 -16.87
CA ASP A 7 18.33 -7.66 -17.34
C ASP A 7 18.38 -8.82 -16.33
N LEU A 8 18.35 -8.51 -15.02
CA LEU A 8 18.43 -9.51 -13.96
C LEU A 8 17.09 -10.22 -13.71
N LEU A 9 15.98 -9.50 -13.80
CA LEU A 9 14.64 -10.00 -13.45
C LEU A 9 13.76 -10.03 -14.69
N GLY A 10 13.06 -11.13 -14.90
CA GLY A 10 11.99 -11.18 -15.89
C GLY A 10 10.85 -10.22 -15.56
N LYS A 11 10.03 -9.85 -16.56
CA LYS A 11 8.88 -8.94 -16.36
C LYS A 11 7.97 -9.36 -15.19
N ASN A 12 7.70 -10.66 -15.08
CA ASN A 12 6.88 -11.20 -14.01
C ASN A 12 7.54 -11.09 -12.64
N GLU A 13 8.86 -11.29 -12.56
CA GLU A 13 9.62 -11.22 -11.32
C GLU A 13 9.73 -9.78 -10.82
N GLN A 14 9.89 -8.80 -11.72
CA GLN A 14 9.85 -7.39 -11.39
C GLN A 14 8.49 -6.99 -10.78
N ILE A 15 7.40 -7.41 -11.42
CA ILE A 15 6.05 -7.16 -10.91
C ILE A 15 5.87 -7.81 -9.53
N MET A 16 6.31 -9.06 -9.37
CA MET A 16 6.20 -9.78 -8.09
C MET A 16 7.04 -9.13 -6.99
N LEU A 17 8.24 -8.65 -7.31
CA LEU A 17 9.09 -7.91 -6.39
C LEU A 17 8.42 -6.61 -5.95
N ALA A 18 7.93 -5.82 -6.90
CA ALA A 18 7.20 -4.58 -6.62
C ALA A 18 5.96 -4.84 -5.75
N LYS A 19 5.14 -5.86 -6.07
CA LYS A 19 3.98 -6.24 -5.28
C LYS A 19 4.35 -6.62 -3.86
N ARG A 20 5.38 -7.46 -3.66
CA ARG A 20 5.85 -7.88 -2.32
C ARG A 20 6.35 -6.70 -1.50
N TYR A 21 7.08 -5.77 -2.13
CA TYR A 21 7.54 -4.57 -1.46
C TYR A 21 6.38 -3.68 -1.02
N THR A 22 5.40 -3.44 -1.90
CA THR A 22 4.20 -2.65 -1.56
C THR A 22 3.41 -3.30 -0.43
N ILE A 23 3.22 -4.63 -0.44
CA ILE A 23 2.59 -5.36 0.68
C ILE A 23 3.34 -5.08 1.98
N ALA A 24 4.68 -5.16 1.97
CA ALA A 24 5.46 -4.97 3.17
C ALA A 24 5.24 -3.58 3.78
N VAL A 25 5.17 -2.55 2.94
CA VAL A 25 4.91 -1.19 3.40
C VAL A 25 3.47 -1.02 3.89
N LEU A 26 2.47 -1.55 3.17
CA LEU A 26 1.06 -1.47 3.62
C LEU A 26 0.85 -2.18 4.97
N LEU A 27 1.53 -3.31 5.19
CA LEU A 27 1.52 -4.01 6.48
C LEU A 27 2.18 -3.18 7.59
N SER A 28 3.30 -2.51 7.29
CA SER A 28 3.93 -1.56 8.23
C SER A 28 3.02 -0.37 8.56
N LYS A 29 2.19 0.08 7.60
CA LYS A 29 1.14 1.09 7.80
C LYS A 29 -0.15 0.56 8.45
N ARG A 30 -0.17 -0.69 8.93
CA ARG A 30 -1.32 -1.32 9.62
C ARG A 30 -2.58 -1.47 8.75
N LYS A 31 -2.45 -1.59 7.42
CA LYS A 31 -3.60 -1.89 6.55
C LYS A 31 -4.06 -3.35 6.75
N ASN A 32 -5.36 -3.59 6.64
CA ASN A 32 -5.93 -4.93 6.80
C ASN A 32 -5.73 -5.76 5.52
N TYR A 33 -5.73 -7.10 5.64
CA TYR A 33 -5.52 -8.04 4.54
C TYR A 33 -6.51 -7.81 3.40
N GLN A 34 -7.79 -7.60 3.70
CA GLN A 34 -8.81 -7.33 2.68
C GLN A 34 -8.48 -6.09 1.84
N GLN A 35 -8.03 -5.02 2.50
CA GLN A 35 -7.63 -3.79 1.81
C GLN A 35 -6.44 -4.05 0.89
N ILE A 36 -5.47 -4.85 1.33
CA ILE A 36 -4.27 -5.18 0.54
C ILE A 36 -4.62 -6.10 -0.65
N VAL A 37 -5.52 -7.07 -0.47
CA VAL A 37 -5.99 -7.97 -1.55
C VAL A 37 -6.65 -7.15 -2.65
N THR A 38 -7.63 -6.31 -2.29
CA THR A 38 -8.33 -5.45 -3.26
C THR A 38 -7.37 -4.47 -3.93
N ALA A 39 -6.35 -4.02 -3.22
CA ALA A 39 -5.44 -2.99 -3.68
C ALA A 39 -4.39 -3.45 -4.69
N ILE A 40 -3.72 -4.56 -4.41
CA ILE A 40 -2.56 -5.02 -5.17
C ILE A 40 -2.94 -6.21 -6.07
N ASN A 41 -4.17 -6.72 -5.90
CA ASN A 41 -4.67 -7.94 -6.53
C ASN A 41 -3.69 -9.10 -6.32
N VAL A 42 -3.55 -9.47 -5.05
CA VAL A 42 -2.64 -10.51 -4.54
C VAL A 42 -3.39 -11.44 -3.63
N SER A 43 -2.99 -12.72 -3.63
CA SER A 43 -3.64 -13.70 -2.76
C SER A 43 -3.35 -13.42 -1.28
N PRO A 44 -4.29 -13.75 -0.37
CA PRO A 44 -4.05 -13.70 1.07
C PRO A 44 -2.83 -14.51 1.51
N SER A 45 -2.55 -15.63 0.85
CA SER A 45 -1.36 -16.46 1.11
C SER A 45 -0.05 -15.72 0.82
N THR A 46 -0.02 -14.88 -0.22
CA THR A 46 1.13 -14.04 -0.54
C THR A 46 1.33 -12.98 0.53
N ILE A 47 0.25 -12.34 0.99
CA ILE A 47 0.31 -11.35 2.07
C ILE A 47 0.86 -12.00 3.34
N ASN A 48 0.37 -13.20 3.69
CA ASN A 48 0.83 -13.92 4.88
C ASN A 48 2.32 -14.28 4.80
N SER A 49 2.80 -14.68 3.62
CA SER A 49 4.21 -14.97 3.40
C SER A 49 5.09 -13.74 3.62
N VAL A 50 4.66 -12.58 3.10
CA VAL A 50 5.35 -11.30 3.32
C VAL A 50 5.26 -10.86 4.78
N ALA A 51 4.12 -11.07 5.45
CA ALA A 51 3.96 -10.76 6.87
C ALA A 51 4.89 -11.61 7.75
N ASN A 52 5.06 -12.89 7.44
CA ASN A 52 5.98 -13.77 8.14
C ASN A 52 7.44 -13.37 7.90
N TRP A 53 7.80 -13.05 6.66
CA TRP A 53 9.09 -12.46 6.35
C TRP A 53 9.31 -11.14 7.11
N LEU A 54 8.26 -10.33 7.25
CA LEU A 54 8.29 -9.06 7.99
C LEU A 54 8.51 -9.22 9.50
N LYS A 55 8.07 -10.33 10.07
CA LYS A 55 8.33 -10.65 11.49
C LYS A 55 9.77 -11.12 11.70
N ASN A 56 10.34 -11.76 10.69
CA ASN A 56 11.65 -12.43 10.76
C ASN A 56 12.76 -11.64 10.04
N LEU A 57 12.62 -10.32 9.84
CA LEU A 57 13.67 -9.54 9.16
C LEU A 57 14.98 -9.56 9.94
N LYS A 58 16.06 -9.65 9.16
CA LYS A 58 17.39 -9.32 9.65
C LYS A 58 17.45 -7.84 10.05
N PRO A 59 18.17 -7.47 11.12
CA PRO A 59 18.23 -6.09 11.62
C PRO A 59 18.65 -5.05 10.57
N ALA A 60 19.58 -5.41 9.69
CA ALA A 60 20.05 -4.54 8.61
C ALA A 60 18.93 -4.18 7.62
N THR A 61 18.14 -5.16 7.20
CA THR A 61 17.04 -4.96 6.25
C THR A 61 15.89 -4.19 6.89
N LYS A 62 15.60 -4.44 8.18
CA LYS A 62 14.62 -3.67 8.94
C LYS A 62 14.99 -2.18 8.99
N LYS A 63 16.27 -1.86 9.24
CA LYS A 63 16.76 -0.47 9.27
C LYS A 63 16.54 0.27 7.95
N ILE A 64 16.71 -0.42 6.82
CA ILE A 64 16.47 0.15 5.48
C ILE A 64 14.97 0.40 5.29
N LEU A 65 14.13 -0.58 5.62
CA LEU A 65 12.67 -0.45 5.51
C LEU A 65 12.15 0.70 6.39
N ASP A 66 12.62 0.80 7.63
CA ASP A 66 12.25 1.87 8.56
C ASP A 66 12.71 3.25 8.05
N ARG A 67 13.86 3.33 7.38
CA ARG A 67 14.31 4.57 6.73
C ARG A 67 13.37 4.96 5.59
N HIS A 68 12.99 4.02 4.73
CA HIS A 68 12.10 4.28 3.61
C HIS A 68 10.69 4.67 4.08
N LEU A 69 10.22 4.13 5.20
CA LEU A 69 8.94 4.50 5.79
C LEU A 69 8.93 5.92 6.40
N LYS A 70 10.09 6.42 6.83
CA LYS A 70 10.26 7.76 7.40
C LYS A 70 10.52 8.83 6.35
N ASP A 71 10.86 8.43 5.13
CA ASP A 71 11.18 9.35 4.04
C ASP A 71 9.89 9.92 3.42
N GLU A 72 9.84 11.24 3.28
CA GLU A 72 8.63 11.99 2.91
C GLU A 72 8.20 11.72 1.46
N ALA A 73 9.17 11.45 0.57
CA ALA A 73 8.91 11.08 -0.82
C ALA A 73 8.10 9.77 -0.91
N TRP A 74 8.42 8.81 -0.03
CA TRP A 74 7.67 7.58 0.09
C TRP A 74 6.29 7.81 0.70
N GLY A 75 6.17 8.73 1.66
CA GLY A 75 4.88 9.19 2.21
C GLY A 75 3.89 9.58 1.11
N GLN A 76 4.29 10.50 0.23
CA GLN A 76 3.46 10.99 -0.89
C GLN A 76 3.13 9.90 -1.90
N PHE A 77 4.09 9.02 -2.21
CA PHE A 77 3.86 7.88 -3.10
C PHE A 77 2.78 6.94 -2.55
N PHE A 78 2.83 6.62 -1.26
CA PHE A 78 1.81 5.79 -0.62
C PHE A 78 0.47 6.51 -0.46
N ASP A 79 0.45 7.83 -0.29
CA ASP A 79 -0.81 8.59 -0.24
C ASP A 79 -1.51 8.59 -1.61
N LYS A 80 -0.75 8.64 -2.72
CA LYS A 80 -1.28 8.44 -4.08
C LYS A 80 -1.80 7.03 -4.28
N ILE A 81 -1.08 6.02 -3.77
CA ILE A 81 -1.59 4.65 -3.75
C ILE A 81 -2.91 4.61 -2.97
N GLU A 82 -2.95 5.09 -1.72
CA GLU A 82 -4.18 5.11 -0.91
C GLU A 82 -5.34 5.87 -1.58
N ALA A 83 -5.07 6.92 -2.36
CA ALA A 83 -6.10 7.62 -3.14
C ALA A 83 -6.69 6.75 -4.27
N ILE A 84 -5.85 5.97 -4.97
CA ILE A 84 -6.29 4.99 -5.96
C ILE A 84 -7.06 3.84 -5.28
N LEU A 85 -6.64 3.46 -4.07
CA LEU A 85 -7.21 2.35 -3.30
C LEU A 85 -8.54 2.67 -2.60
N ASP A 86 -8.81 3.94 -2.28
CA ASP A 86 -10.09 4.43 -1.73
C ASP A 86 -11.19 4.57 -2.81
N ALA A 87 -11.09 3.82 -3.91
CA ALA A 87 -12.16 3.70 -4.88
C ALA A 87 -13.41 3.13 -4.15
N PRO A 88 -14.55 3.85 -4.15
CA PRO A 88 -15.73 3.38 -3.45
C PRO A 88 -16.19 2.06 -4.09
N PRO A 89 -16.68 1.09 -3.29
CA PRO A 89 -17.26 -0.13 -3.83
C PRO A 89 -18.37 0.21 -4.84
N PRO A 90 -18.59 -0.63 -5.87
CA PRO A 90 -19.61 -0.37 -6.87
C PRO A 90 -20.96 -0.11 -6.21
N ILE A 91 -21.65 0.90 -6.72
CA ILE A 91 -22.85 1.54 -6.15
C ILE A 91 -23.98 0.54 -5.82
N PHE A 92 -23.95 -0.65 -6.44
CA PHE A 92 -24.90 -1.74 -6.26
C PHE A 92 -24.69 -2.55 -4.97
N ALA A 93 -23.52 -2.48 -4.33
CA ALA A 93 -23.22 -3.27 -3.14
C ALA A 93 -23.88 -2.73 -1.85
N TYR A 94 -24.20 -1.42 -1.77
CA TYR A 94 -24.77 -0.79 -0.57
C TYR A 94 -25.72 0.38 -0.92
N PRO A 95 -26.98 0.13 -1.33
CA PRO A 95 -27.89 1.18 -1.77
C PRO A 95 -28.21 2.19 -0.66
N ASN A 96 -28.27 1.73 0.59
CA ASN A 96 -28.79 2.49 1.74
C ASN A 96 -27.70 3.30 2.46
N GLN A 97 -26.43 3.08 2.14
CA GLN A 97 -25.28 3.66 2.87
C GLN A 97 -24.44 4.63 2.02
N LYS A 98 -24.88 4.96 0.80
CA LYS A 98 -24.16 5.83 -0.15
C LYS A 98 -23.75 7.18 0.45
N SER A 99 -24.65 7.81 1.21
CA SER A 99 -24.40 9.12 1.85
C SER A 99 -23.32 9.03 2.94
N ALA A 100 -23.33 7.97 3.75
CA ALA A 100 -22.35 7.77 4.82
C ALA A 100 -20.95 7.49 4.26
N LEU A 101 -20.86 6.63 3.22
CA LEU A 101 -19.61 6.32 2.53
C LEU A 101 -19.02 7.56 1.83
N GLY A 102 -19.85 8.39 1.20
CA GLY A 102 -19.43 9.64 0.59
C GLY A 102 -18.85 10.64 1.61
N LYS A 103 -19.52 10.83 2.76
CA LYS A 103 -19.05 11.71 3.84
C LYS A 103 -17.74 11.20 4.46
N ALA A 104 -17.61 9.90 4.67
CA ALA A 104 -16.38 9.28 5.17
C ALA A 104 -15.20 9.49 4.20
N LYS A 105 -15.43 9.32 2.89
CA LYS A 105 -14.42 9.58 1.86
C LYS A 105 -14.00 11.04 1.82
N PHE A 106 -14.95 11.98 1.88
CA PHE A 106 -14.65 13.41 1.92
C PHE A 106 -13.80 13.75 3.14
N LYS A 107 -14.14 13.23 4.32
CA LYS A 107 -13.37 13.42 5.56
C LYS A 107 -11.95 12.84 5.44
N ALA A 108 -11.80 11.65 4.86
CA ALA A 108 -10.49 11.03 4.63
C ALA A 108 -9.66 11.77 3.57
N SER A 109 -10.29 12.33 2.53
CA SER A 109 -9.65 13.19 1.53
C SER A 109 -9.13 14.48 2.17
N MET A 110 -9.98 15.15 2.95
CA MET A 110 -9.61 16.37 3.67
C MET A 110 -8.47 16.14 4.67
N ALA A 111 -8.50 15.04 5.42
CA ALA A 111 -7.43 14.67 6.35
C ALA A 111 -6.09 14.37 5.65
N ARG A 112 -6.13 13.88 4.40
CA ARG A 112 -4.94 13.70 3.56
C ARG A 112 -4.40 15.04 3.06
N SER A 113 -5.27 15.91 2.56
CA SER A 113 -4.90 17.25 2.11
C SER A 113 -4.30 18.09 3.23
N THR A 114 -4.90 18.08 4.43
CA THR A 114 -4.36 18.83 5.58
C THR A 114 -3.01 18.27 6.05
N ARG A 115 -2.79 16.96 6.01
CA ARG A 115 -1.49 16.35 6.33
C ARG A 115 -0.41 16.70 5.29
N SER A 116 -0.78 16.94 4.04
CA SER A 116 0.13 17.44 3.00
C SER A 116 0.47 18.93 3.16
N VAL A 117 -0.38 19.72 3.82
CA VAL A 117 -0.21 21.17 3.97
C VAL A 117 0.47 21.54 5.30
N LEU A 118 0.31 20.71 6.34
CA LEU A 118 0.92 20.91 7.67
C LEU A 118 2.34 20.35 7.80
N ARG A 119 2.98 19.93 6.69
CA ARG A 119 4.34 19.40 6.67
C ARG A 119 5.22 20.26 5.79
#